data_AF-A0A2T4D960-F1
#
_entry.id   AF-A0A2T4D960-F1
#
_cell.length_a   1.000
_cell.length_b   1.000
_cell.length_c   1.000
_cell.angle_alpha   90.00
_cell.angle_beta   90.00
_cell.angle_gamma   90.00
#
_symmetry.space_group_name_H-M   'P 1'
#
loop_
_entity.id
_entity.type
_entity.pdbx_description
1 polymer ?
#
loop_
_entity_poly.entity_id
_entity_poly.type
_entity_poly.pdbx_seq_one_letter_code
_entity_poly.pdbx_strand_id
1 'polypeptide(L)'
;MNTESARQVTNRPRKITLFNGQETLSELVIPVQQSNRDAMRVIETELGRTPVLTHAIFRDRNGTEWMVRRDIGILQKLRILLLSK
;
A
#
# COMPACT_ATOMS: atom_id res chain seq x y z
N MET A 1 26.24 -13.41 -18.23
CA MET A 1 25.70 -13.68 -16.88
C MET A 1 25.49 -12.34 -16.21
N ASN A 2 24.27 -11.80 -16.27
CA ASN A 2 23.96 -10.47 -15.75
C ASN A 2 23.78 -10.55 -14.24
N THR A 3 24.81 -10.18 -13.49
CA THR A 3 24.72 -9.89 -12.06
C THR A 3 24.25 -8.45 -11.87
N GLU A 4 23.01 -8.16 -12.27
CA GLU A 4 22.33 -6.91 -11.93
C GLU A 4 21.13 -7.26 -11.07
N SER A 5 21.19 -6.92 -9.77
CA SER A 5 20.03 -6.53 -8.92
C SER A 5 20.29 -6.67 -7.42
N ALA A 6 21.50 -7.00 -6.99
CA ALA A 6 21.86 -6.99 -5.58
C ALA A 6 22.55 -5.67 -5.18
N ARG A 7 21.89 -4.51 -5.35
CA ARG A 7 22.32 -3.21 -4.76
C ARG A 7 21.26 -2.11 -4.94
N GLN A 8 20.31 -2.03 -4.01
CA GLN A 8 19.83 -0.78 -3.39
C GLN A 8 18.74 -1.11 -2.36
N VAL A 9 19.19 -1.38 -1.14
CA VAL A 9 18.36 -1.33 0.07
C VAL A 9 18.62 0.02 0.72
N THR A 10 18.21 1.11 0.05
CA THR A 10 18.23 2.46 0.63
C THR A 10 17.01 3.22 0.14
N ASN A 11 15.97 3.27 0.97
CA ASN A 11 14.71 4.00 0.77
C ASN A 11 13.87 3.64 -0.48
N ARG A 12 13.32 2.41 -0.50
CA ARG A 12 12.22 2.12 -1.44
C ARG A 12 10.98 2.93 -1.03
N PRO A 13 10.34 3.66 -1.97
CA PRO A 13 9.08 4.33 -1.67
C PRO A 13 8.00 3.29 -1.40
N ARG A 14 7.01 3.65 -0.59
CA ARG A 14 5.86 2.79 -0.37
C ARG A 14 4.94 2.91 -1.59
N LYS A 15 4.19 1.87 -1.89
CA LYS A 15 3.29 1.84 -3.05
C LYS A 15 1.91 1.43 -2.61
N ILE A 16 0.89 2.02 -3.21
CA ILE A 16 -0.50 1.60 -3.07
C ILE A 16 -0.99 1.23 -4.46
N THR A 17 -1.50 0.01 -4.61
CA THR A 17 -2.15 -0.43 -5.84
C THR A 17 -3.64 -0.60 -5.56
N LEU A 18 -4.50 0.05 -6.33
CA LEU A 18 -5.95 0.04 -6.18
C LEU A 18 -6.57 -0.96 -7.16
N PHE A 19 -7.53 -1.75 -6.69
CA PHE A 19 -8.12 -2.84 -7.47
C PHE A 19 -9.65 -2.74 -7.56
N ASN A 20 -10.18 -3.14 -8.72
CA ASN A 20 -11.58 -3.53 -8.91
C ASN A 20 -11.64 -5.04 -9.16
N GLY A 21 -12.06 -5.79 -8.14
CA GLY A 21 -12.05 -7.26 -8.21
C GLY A 21 -10.62 -7.79 -8.38
N GLN A 22 -10.29 -8.27 -9.58
CA GLN A 22 -8.97 -8.79 -9.94
C GLN A 22 -8.15 -7.81 -10.80
N GLU A 23 -8.76 -6.71 -11.24
CA GLU A 23 -8.12 -5.75 -12.15
C GLU A 23 -7.47 -4.62 -11.36
N THR A 24 -6.22 -4.29 -11.71
CA THR A 24 -5.55 -3.09 -11.21
C THR A 24 -6.12 -1.86 -11.89
N LEU A 25 -6.68 -0.93 -11.10
CA LEU A 25 -7.20 0.33 -11.61
C LEU A 25 -6.19 1.47 -11.54
N SER A 26 -5.37 1.51 -10.50
CA SER A 26 -4.43 2.62 -10.31
C SER A 26 -3.28 2.25 -9.39
N GLU A 27 -2.18 2.98 -9.50
CA GLU A 27 -1.00 2.85 -8.66
C GLU A 27 -0.57 4.23 -8.15
N LEU A 28 -0.35 4.33 -6.85
CA LEU A 28 0.08 5.53 -6.16
C LEU A 28 1.41 5.27 -5.47
N VAL A 29 2.37 6.16 -5.67
CA VAL A 29 3.66 6.13 -4.98
C VAL A 29 3.58 7.07 -3.78
N ILE A 30 3.84 6.53 -2.59
CA ILE A 30 3.88 7.29 -1.35
C ILE A 30 5.31 7.77 -1.12
N PRO A 31 5.54 9.11 -1.05
CA PRO A 31 6.84 9.68 -0.76
C PRO A 31 7.43 9.16 0.56
N VAL A 32 8.76 9.06 0.64
CA VAL A 32 9.47 8.55 1.82
C VAL A 32 9.26 9.42 3.06
N GLN A 33 8.91 10.69 2.89
CA GLN A 33 8.63 11.61 4.00
C GLN A 33 7.27 11.34 4.65
N GLN A 34 6.36 10.66 3.97
CA GLN A 34 5.02 10.36 4.49
C GLN A 34 5.03 9.15 5.42
N SER A 35 4.15 9.18 6.41
CA SER A 35 3.99 8.11 7.39
C SER A 35 3.09 6.97 6.87
N ASN A 36 3.10 5.82 7.53
CA ASN A 36 2.15 4.74 7.25
C ASN A 36 0.70 5.18 7.49
N ARG A 37 0.50 6.14 8.41
CA ARG A 37 -0.81 6.74 8.69
C ARG A 37 -1.31 7.56 7.52
N ASP A 38 -0.43 8.31 6.86
CA ASP A 38 -0.80 9.09 5.67
C ASP A 38 -1.15 8.17 4.51
N ALA A 39 -0.35 7.12 4.29
CA ALA A 39 -0.65 6.09 3.30
C ALA A 39 -2.02 5.43 3.56
N MET A 40 -2.31 5.07 4.81
CA MET A 40 -3.60 4.49 5.18
C MET A 40 -4.77 5.46 4.95
N ARG A 41 -4.59 6.75 5.28
CA ARG A 41 -5.60 7.79 5.00
C ARG A 41 -5.88 7.94 3.51
N VAL A 42 -4.84 7.87 2.66
CA VAL A 42 -5.01 7.88 1.19
C VAL A 42 -5.84 6.66 0.76
N ILE A 43 -5.50 5.46 1.23
CA ILE A 43 -6.25 4.24 0.92
C ILE A 43 -7.72 4.37 1.34
N GLU A 44 -7.99 4.83 2.57
CA GLU A 44 -9.35 5.02 3.07
C GLU A 44 -10.13 6.04 2.24
N THR A 45 -9.48 7.13 1.84
CA THR A 45 -10.09 8.16 1.00
C THR A 45 -10.45 7.60 -0.38
N GLU A 46 -9.53 6.88 -1.02
CA GLU A 46 -9.76 6.28 -2.34
C GLU A 46 -10.86 5.20 -2.29
N LEU A 47 -10.77 4.25 -1.36
CA LEU A 47 -11.77 3.19 -1.19
C LEU A 47 -13.15 3.73 -0.78
N GLY A 48 -13.19 4.84 -0.04
CA GLY A 48 -14.42 5.51 0.36
C GLY A 48 -15.06 6.30 -0.78
N ARG A 49 -14.25 7.03 -1.55
CA ARG A 49 -14.70 7.89 -2.66
C ARG A 49 -15.08 7.12 -3.91
N THR A 50 -14.45 5.98 -4.17
CA THR A 50 -14.57 5.25 -5.44
C THR A 50 -15.24 3.89 -5.22
N PRO A 51 -16.55 3.74 -5.47
CA PRO A 51 -17.31 2.53 -5.15
C PRO A 51 -16.89 1.28 -5.91
N VAL A 52 -16.27 1.46 -7.08
CA VAL A 52 -15.76 0.36 -7.91
C VAL A 52 -14.48 -0.27 -7.34
N LEU A 53 -13.81 0.40 -6.40
CA LEU A 53 -12.65 -0.18 -5.72
C LEU A 53 -13.09 -1.21 -4.70
N THR A 54 -12.58 -2.43 -4.82
CA THR A 54 -12.84 -3.52 -3.88
C THR A 54 -11.80 -3.56 -2.76
N HIS A 55 -10.53 -3.34 -3.10
CA HIS A 55 -9.42 -3.34 -2.17
C HIS A 55 -8.23 -2.56 -2.71
N ALA A 56 -7.29 -2.28 -1.81
CA ALA A 56 -5.98 -1.75 -2.11
C ALA A 56 -4.89 -2.70 -1.60
N ILE A 57 -3.76 -2.77 -2.28
CA ILE A 57 -2.54 -3.41 -1.78
C ILE A 57 -1.56 -2.32 -1.40
N PHE A 58 -1.25 -2.24 -0.11
CA PHE A 58 -0.21 -1.35 0.42
C PHE A 58 1.10 -2.12 0.54
N ARG A 59 2.10 -1.71 -0.24
CA ARG A 59 3.46 -2.23 -0.16
C ARG A 59 4.33 -1.29 0.66
N ASP A 60 4.88 -1.81 1.75
CA ASP A 60 5.76 -1.06 2.63
C ASP A 60 7.21 -0.97 2.10
N ARG A 61 8.12 -0.34 2.86
CA ARG A 61 9.51 -0.10 2.39
C ARG A 61 10.32 -1.38 2.30
N ASN A 62 9.95 -2.39 3.09
CA ASN A 62 10.56 -3.71 3.05
C ASN A 62 10.02 -4.55 1.89
N GLY A 63 8.97 -4.08 1.22
CA GLY A 63 8.27 -4.80 0.18
C GLY A 63 7.24 -5.79 0.71
N THR A 64 6.87 -5.72 1.99
CA THR A 64 5.73 -6.47 2.51
C THR A 64 4.44 -5.85 2.00
N GLU A 65 3.56 -6.69 1.49
CA GLU A 65 2.28 -6.30 0.92
C GLU A 65 1.15 -6.55 1.93
N TRP A 66 0.33 -5.52 2.12
CA TRP A 66 -0.78 -5.51 3.05
C TRP A 66 -2.06 -5.22 2.27
N MET A 67 -2.93 -6.21 2.20
CA MET A 67 -4.24 -6.04 1.56
C MET A 67 -5.18 -5.26 2.49
N VAL A 68 -5.70 -4.15 1.99
CA VAL A 68 -6.66 -3.28 2.66
C VAL A 68 -7.99 -3.34 1.90
N ARG A 69 -8.95 -4.08 2.44
CA ARG A 69 -10.30 -4.16 1.87
C ARG A 69 -11.16 -2.99 2.34
N ARG A 70 -12.22 -2.69 1.62
CA ARG A 70 -13.16 -1.62 1.96
C ARG A 70 -13.85 -1.81 3.31
N ASP A 71 -14.07 -3.06 3.72
CA ASP A 71 -14.70 -3.48 4.98
C ASP A 71 -13.69 -3.76 6.11
N ILE A 72 -12.42 -3.39 5.92
CA ILE A 72 -11.37 -3.67 6.88
C ILE A 72 -11.68 -3.08 8.27
N GLY A 73 -11.69 -3.96 9.27
CA GLY A 73 -11.93 -3.57 10.65
C GLY A 73 -10.77 -2.77 11.25
N ILE A 74 -11.06 -1.97 12.28
CA ILE A 74 -10.07 -1.14 12.99
C ILE A 74 -8.85 -1.94 13.49
N LEU A 75 -9.06 -3.17 13.97
CA LEU A 75 -7.96 -4.02 14.46
C LEU A 75 -6.98 -4.41 13.34
N GLN A 76 -7.48 -4.69 12.15
CA GLN A 76 -6.63 -5.01 10.99
C GLN A 76 -5.89 -3.77 10.49
N LYS A 77 -6.54 -2.59 10.50
CA LYS A 77 -5.88 -1.31 10.20
C LYS A 77 -4.72 -1.04 11.17
N LEU A 78 -4.96 -1.21 12.48
CA LEU A 78 -3.92 -1.04 13.50
C LEU A 78 -2.77 -2.03 13.31
N ARG A 79 -3.06 -3.28 12.97
CA ARG A 79 -2.04 -4.28 12.65
C ARG A 79 -1.14 -3.82 11.51
N ILE A 80 -1.70 -3.29 10.43
CA ILE A 80 -0.92 -2.79 9.29
C ILE A 80 -0.07 -1.60 9.74
N LEU A 81 -0.65 -0.64 10.46
CA LEU A 81 0.06 0.56 10.92
C LEU A 81 1.24 0.23 11.85
N LEU A 82 1.08 -0.77 12.73
CA LEU A 82 2.10 -1.19 13.69
C LEU A 82 3.20 -2.06 13.08
N LEU A 83 2.86 -2.91 12.09
CA LEU A 83 3.79 -3.90 11.53
C LEU A 83 4.45 -3.46 10.22
N SER A 84 3.88 -2.48 9.52
CA SER A 84 4.51 -1.94 8.30
C SER A 84 5.70 -1.05 8.65
N LYS A 85 6.78 -1.18 7.87
CA LYS A 85 8.02 -0.42 8.06
C LYS A 85 8.25 0.57 6.91
#